data_AF-A0A944SXT7-F1
#
_entry.id   AF-A0A944SXT7-F1
#
_cell.length_a   1.000
_cell.length_b   1.000
_cell.length_c   1.000
_cell.angle_alpha   90.00
_cell.angle_beta   90.00
_cell.angle_gamma   90.00
#
_symmetry.space_group_name_H-M   'P 1'
#
loop_
_entity.id
_entity.type
_entity.pdbx_description
1 polymer ?
#
loop_
_entity_poly.entity_id
_entity_poly.type
_entity_poly.pdbx_seq_one_letter_code
_entity_poly.pdbx_strand_id
1 'polypeptide(L)'
;MQKPLFPDYAVITTKDKHKNSDWGTFKDSLRAPLHSWFTYPAGFSHKAVQSSLDEDGIKVGQTVYDPFMGSGTTNLVAKTKGINSIGIEAHPFVFDITQTKFCWDLKTEKLKIYLEAIEKLVLENKHKRPLKLKEFLGAEFPELISKCFLPETLYDLLGIRNFILSLRKSAEKRFLKTALICALRKIS
;
A
#
# COMPACT_ATOMS: atom_id res chain seq x y z
N MET A 1 -11.79 -48.73 -4.86
CA MET A 1 -11.15 -47.60 -4.15
C MET A 1 -10.58 -46.64 -5.18
N GLN A 2 -11.11 -45.41 -5.25
CA GLN A 2 -10.61 -44.37 -6.15
C GLN A 2 -9.22 -43.94 -5.70
N LYS A 3 -8.22 -44.00 -6.59
CA LYS A 3 -6.88 -43.46 -6.31
C LYS A 3 -6.93 -41.93 -6.43
N PRO A 4 -6.26 -41.18 -5.54
CA PRO A 4 -6.23 -39.72 -5.59
C PRO A 4 -5.50 -39.21 -6.85
N LEU A 5 -5.90 -38.00 -7.29
CA LEU A 5 -5.45 -37.37 -8.54
C LEU A 5 -3.95 -36.98 -8.53
N PHE A 6 -3.34 -36.84 -7.35
CA PHE A 6 -1.92 -36.52 -7.18
C PHE A 6 -1.29 -37.48 -6.16
N PRO A 7 -0.59 -38.53 -6.61
CA PRO A 7 -0.01 -39.54 -5.72
C PRO A 7 1.29 -39.09 -5.04
N ASP A 8 1.98 -38.08 -5.59
CA ASP A 8 3.40 -37.83 -5.31
C ASP A 8 3.70 -36.57 -4.48
N TYR A 9 2.70 -35.94 -3.86
CA TYR A 9 3.01 -34.97 -2.81
C TYR A 9 3.40 -35.71 -1.53
N ALA A 10 4.62 -36.26 -1.51
CA ALA A 10 5.31 -36.48 -0.26
C ALA A 10 5.36 -35.12 0.44
N VAL A 11 4.63 -35.00 1.55
CA VAL A 11 4.77 -33.88 2.46
C VAL A 11 6.23 -33.86 2.86
N ILE A 12 7.00 -32.93 2.30
CA ILE A 12 8.35 -32.67 2.77
C ILE A 12 8.16 -32.08 4.17
N THR A 13 8.15 -32.94 5.18
CA THR A 13 8.23 -32.50 6.57
C THR A 13 9.67 -32.10 6.81
N THR A 14 10.06 -30.90 6.37
CA THR A 14 11.25 -30.27 6.93
C THR A 14 10.98 -30.11 8.41
N LYS A 15 11.77 -30.81 9.23
CA LYS A 15 11.79 -30.66 10.68
C LYS A 15 12.46 -29.32 11.00
N ASP A 16 11.82 -28.21 10.66
CA ASP A 16 12.08 -26.93 11.29
C ASP A 16 10.77 -26.39 11.83
N LYS A 17 10.52 -26.69 13.11
CA LYS A 17 9.45 -26.06 13.88
C LYS A 17 9.83 -24.62 14.18
N HIS A 18 9.95 -23.77 13.16
CA HIS A 18 9.72 -22.35 13.39
C HIS A 18 8.22 -22.20 13.65
N LYS A 19 7.87 -21.83 14.90
CA LYS A 19 6.49 -21.48 15.29
C LYS A 19 6.01 -20.32 14.42
N ASN A 20 5.36 -20.62 13.30
CA ASN A 20 4.97 -19.62 12.30
C ASN A 20 3.46 -19.60 12.03
N SER A 21 2.66 -19.60 13.09
CA SER A 21 1.19 -19.46 12.99
C SER A 21 0.74 -18.15 12.32
N ASP A 22 1.63 -17.17 12.14
CA ASP A 22 1.30 -15.86 11.56
C ASP A 22 1.70 -15.69 10.09
N TRP A 23 2.34 -16.68 9.45
CA TRP A 23 2.85 -16.56 8.07
C TRP A 23 1.76 -16.33 7.02
N GLY A 24 0.58 -16.90 7.24
CA GLY A 24 -0.60 -16.66 6.41
C GLY A 24 -1.25 -15.28 6.61
N THR A 25 -0.68 -14.41 7.44
CA THR A 25 -1.27 -13.11 7.80
C THR A 25 -0.28 -11.96 7.56
N PHE A 26 -0.81 -10.75 7.39
CA PHE A 26 0.01 -9.54 7.18
C PHE A 26 0.59 -8.93 8.48
N LYS A 27 0.47 -9.61 9.63
CA LYS A 27 0.73 -9.01 10.95
C LYS A 27 2.16 -8.49 11.13
N ASP A 28 3.15 -9.26 10.69
CA ASP A 28 4.56 -8.87 10.78
C ASP A 28 4.93 -7.77 9.77
N SER A 29 4.27 -7.76 8.61
CA SER A 29 4.40 -6.73 7.59
C SER A 29 3.89 -5.35 8.02
N LEU A 30 3.03 -5.27 9.05
CA LEU A 30 2.56 -3.99 9.62
C LEU A 30 3.68 -3.12 10.21
N ARG A 31 4.83 -3.71 10.57
CA ARG A 31 5.98 -3.00 11.14
C ARG A 31 7.22 -3.01 10.23
N ALA A 32 7.14 -3.67 9.08
CA ALA A 32 8.26 -3.77 8.16
C ALA A 32 8.34 -2.51 7.26
N PRO A 33 9.56 -2.00 6.97
CA PRO A 33 9.75 -0.90 6.03
C PRO A 33 9.06 -1.21 4.69
N LEU A 34 8.45 -0.19 4.07
CA LEU A 34 7.73 -0.26 2.78
C LEU A 34 6.45 -1.13 2.78
N HIS A 35 6.48 -2.33 3.38
CA HIS A 35 5.30 -3.20 3.51
C HIS A 35 4.20 -2.52 4.34
N SER A 36 4.60 -1.90 5.46
CA SER A 36 3.71 -1.19 6.39
C SER A 36 3.05 0.06 5.80
N TRP A 37 3.51 0.54 4.63
CA TRP A 37 2.92 1.72 3.99
C TRP A 37 1.46 1.53 3.61
N PHE A 38 1.00 0.29 3.43
CA PHE A 38 -0.42 -0.01 3.22
C PHE A 38 -0.75 -1.42 3.72
N THR A 39 -1.69 -1.50 4.66
CA THR A 39 -2.23 -2.78 5.15
C THR A 39 -3.18 -3.37 4.13
N TYR A 40 -2.79 -4.49 3.54
CA TYR A 40 -3.60 -5.26 2.60
C TYR A 40 -4.27 -6.44 3.32
N PRO A 41 -5.63 -6.49 3.40
CA PRO A 41 -6.33 -7.53 4.15
C PRO A 41 -6.01 -8.96 3.70
N ALA A 42 -5.82 -9.18 2.39
CA ALA A 42 -5.45 -10.46 1.81
C ALA A 42 -3.91 -10.67 1.74
N GLY A 43 -3.14 -9.86 2.46
CA GLY A 43 -1.68 -9.95 2.47
C GLY A 43 -1.16 -11.04 3.41
N PHE A 44 -0.02 -11.63 3.03
CA PHE A 44 0.74 -12.59 3.82
C PHE A 44 2.04 -11.97 4.35
N SER A 45 2.73 -12.72 5.20
CA SER A 45 3.97 -12.30 5.84
C SER A 45 5.11 -12.14 4.84
N HIS A 46 5.79 -10.98 4.88
CA HIS A 46 7.02 -10.78 4.12
C HIS A 46 8.14 -11.75 4.53
N LYS A 47 8.17 -12.19 5.79
CA LYS A 47 9.13 -13.19 6.26
C LYS A 47 8.88 -14.57 5.66
N ALA A 48 7.61 -14.94 5.46
CA ALA A 48 7.28 -16.19 4.79
C ALA A 48 7.88 -16.24 3.38
N VAL A 49 7.73 -15.17 2.59
CA VAL A 49 8.38 -15.07 1.28
C VAL A 49 9.89 -15.14 1.39
N GLN A 50 10.48 -14.39 2.33
CA GLN A 50 11.92 -14.38 2.52
C GLN A 50 12.44 -15.79 2.78
N SER A 51 11.80 -16.52 3.69
CA SER A 51 12.12 -17.92 3.97
C SER A 51 11.96 -18.81 2.74
N SER A 52 10.86 -18.71 1.99
CA SER A 52 10.67 -19.51 0.78
C SER A 52 11.74 -19.25 -0.28
N LEU A 53 12.08 -17.99 -0.55
CA LEU A 53 13.14 -17.66 -1.52
C LEU A 53 14.52 -18.17 -1.08
N ASP A 54 14.80 -18.12 0.22
CA ASP A 54 16.06 -18.58 0.80
C ASP A 54 16.16 -20.12 0.81
N GLU A 55 15.07 -20.82 1.14
CA GLU A 55 14.95 -22.29 1.12
C GLU A 55 15.05 -22.86 -0.31
N ASP A 56 14.41 -22.20 -1.28
CA ASP A 56 14.47 -22.57 -2.70
C ASP A 56 15.81 -22.16 -3.36
N GLY A 57 16.69 -21.47 -2.62
CA GLY A 57 18.01 -21.07 -3.09
C GLY A 57 17.98 -20.09 -4.26
N ILE A 58 16.97 -19.22 -4.32
CA ILE A 58 16.79 -18.23 -5.40
C ILE A 58 17.86 -17.13 -5.28
N LYS A 59 18.57 -16.86 -6.38
CA LYS A 59 19.73 -15.95 -6.42
C LYS A 59 19.53 -14.78 -7.36
N VAL A 60 20.36 -13.75 -7.18
CA VAL A 60 20.51 -12.63 -8.12
C VAL A 60 20.76 -13.17 -9.53
N GLY A 61 20.08 -12.59 -10.52
CA GLY A 61 20.08 -13.08 -11.91
C GLY A 61 18.89 -13.99 -12.24
N GLN A 62 18.26 -14.62 -11.25
CA GLN A 62 16.99 -15.31 -11.43
C GLN A 62 15.80 -14.33 -11.32
N THR A 63 14.62 -14.78 -11.75
CA THR A 63 13.40 -13.99 -11.77
C THR A 63 12.28 -14.69 -11.01
N VAL A 64 11.66 -13.98 -10.08
CA VAL A 64 10.44 -14.41 -9.37
C VAL A 64 9.21 -13.88 -10.11
N TYR A 65 8.24 -14.75 -10.40
CA TYR A 65 6.98 -14.36 -10.99
C TYR A 65 5.84 -14.46 -9.98
N ASP A 66 5.11 -13.36 -9.78
CA ASP A 66 3.92 -13.31 -8.94
C ASP A 66 2.70 -12.89 -9.79
N PRO A 67 1.84 -13.83 -10.20
CA PRO A 67 0.66 -13.52 -11.02
C PRO A 67 -0.44 -12.76 -10.27
N PHE A 68 -0.34 -12.64 -8.94
CA PHE A 68 -1.33 -12.02 -8.07
C PHE A 68 -0.65 -11.16 -7.00
N MET A 69 0.21 -10.24 -7.44
CA MET A 69 1.16 -9.57 -6.55
C MET A 69 0.49 -8.76 -5.43
N GLY A 70 -0.79 -8.38 -5.58
CA GLY A 70 -1.50 -7.61 -4.58
C GLY A 70 -0.74 -6.32 -4.27
N SER A 71 -0.53 -6.08 -2.98
CA SER A 71 0.26 -4.93 -2.50
C SER A 71 1.79 -5.07 -2.64
N GLY A 72 2.25 -6.11 -3.35
CA GLY A 72 3.62 -6.30 -3.81
C GLY A 72 4.54 -7.04 -2.85
N THR A 73 4.04 -7.80 -1.87
CA THR A 73 4.89 -8.42 -0.84
C THR A 73 6.00 -9.28 -1.43
N THR A 74 5.68 -10.20 -2.35
CA THR A 74 6.66 -11.09 -2.98
C THR A 74 7.73 -10.31 -3.73
N ASN A 75 7.28 -9.46 -4.65
CA ASN A 75 8.16 -8.69 -5.52
C ASN A 75 9.03 -7.72 -4.71
N LEU A 76 8.51 -7.17 -3.61
CA LEU A 76 9.24 -6.23 -2.78
C LEU A 76 10.36 -6.93 -2.01
N VAL A 77 10.11 -8.15 -1.50
CA VAL A 77 11.15 -9.00 -0.89
C VAL A 77 12.20 -9.42 -1.94
N ALA A 78 11.78 -9.78 -3.14
CA ALA A 78 12.73 -10.06 -4.23
C ALA A 78 13.61 -8.83 -4.53
N LYS A 79 12.99 -7.64 -4.63
CA LYS A 79 13.70 -6.38 -4.89
C LYS A 79 14.70 -6.04 -3.78
N THR A 80 14.37 -6.22 -2.50
CA THR A 80 15.31 -5.96 -1.39
C THR A 80 16.50 -6.92 -1.38
N LYS A 81 16.35 -8.12 -1.95
CA LYS A 81 17.43 -9.09 -2.16
C LYS A 81 18.19 -8.91 -3.48
N GLY A 82 17.83 -7.92 -4.31
CA GLY A 82 18.44 -7.72 -5.64
C GLY A 82 18.03 -8.79 -6.66
N ILE A 83 16.96 -9.53 -6.42
CA ILE A 83 16.43 -10.56 -7.30
C ILE A 83 15.43 -9.90 -8.27
N ASN A 84 15.47 -10.28 -9.55
CA ASN A 84 14.50 -9.78 -10.52
C ASN A 84 13.10 -10.29 -10.15
N SER A 85 12.06 -9.49 -10.39
CA SER A 85 10.71 -9.99 -10.23
C SER A 85 9.73 -9.35 -11.20
N ILE A 86 8.72 -10.14 -11.58
CA ILE A 86 7.60 -9.73 -12.42
C ILE A 86 6.33 -9.96 -11.62
N GLY A 87 5.51 -8.94 -11.48
CA GLY A 87 4.27 -8.99 -10.71
C GLY A 87 3.09 -8.52 -11.55
N ILE A 88 1.96 -9.23 -11.47
CA ILE A 88 0.71 -8.85 -12.13
C ILE A 88 -0.34 -8.53 -11.06
N GLU A 89 -1.02 -7.41 -11.21
CA GLU A 89 -2.17 -7.01 -10.39
C GLU A 89 -3.22 -6.38 -11.29
N ALA A 90 -4.44 -6.92 -11.27
CA ALA A 90 -5.52 -6.47 -12.11
C ALA A 90 -6.17 -5.19 -11.57
N HIS A 91 -6.20 -5.00 -10.25
CA HIS A 91 -6.86 -3.89 -9.60
C HIS A 91 -6.00 -2.61 -9.67
N PRO A 92 -6.38 -1.57 -10.44
CA PRO A 92 -5.51 -0.43 -10.71
C PRO A 92 -5.07 0.34 -9.46
N PHE A 93 -5.97 0.46 -8.47
CA PHE A 93 -5.65 1.09 -7.18
C PHE A 93 -4.58 0.33 -6.38
N VAL A 94 -4.67 -1.00 -6.32
CA VAL A 94 -3.70 -1.82 -5.58
C VAL A 94 -2.36 -1.81 -6.33
N PHE A 95 -2.40 -1.90 -7.66
CA PHE A 95 -1.24 -1.72 -8.52
C PHE A 95 -0.54 -0.39 -8.26
N ASP A 96 -1.28 0.73 -8.19
CA ASP A 96 -0.71 2.05 -7.88
C ASP A 96 -0.01 2.10 -6.52
N ILE A 97 -0.57 1.45 -5.49
CA ILE A 97 0.07 1.34 -4.17
C ILE A 97 1.38 0.56 -4.26
N THR A 98 1.38 -0.55 -4.99
CA THR A 98 2.59 -1.36 -5.22
C THR A 98 3.64 -0.53 -5.96
N GLN A 99 3.27 0.17 -7.02
CA GLN A 99 4.17 1.07 -7.76
C GLN A 99 4.78 2.15 -6.84
N THR A 100 4.00 2.71 -5.92
CA THR A 100 4.53 3.64 -4.91
C THR A 100 5.56 2.97 -4.00
N LYS A 101 5.29 1.76 -3.48
CA LYS A 101 6.24 1.01 -2.64
C LYS A 101 7.54 0.63 -3.37
N PHE A 102 7.48 0.55 -4.71
CA PHE A 102 8.62 0.23 -5.57
C PHE A 102 9.45 1.45 -5.96
N CYS A 103 8.95 2.66 -5.85
CA CYS A 103 9.71 3.86 -6.19
C CYS A 103 10.62 4.26 -5.01
N TRP A 104 11.90 3.87 -5.09
CA TRP A 104 12.90 4.14 -4.05
C TRP A 104 13.73 5.40 -4.34
N ASP A 105 13.57 5.95 -5.54
CA ASP A 105 14.27 7.12 -6.10
C ASP A 105 13.40 8.39 -6.09
N LEU A 106 12.50 8.50 -5.11
CA LEU A 106 11.64 9.68 -4.94
C LEU A 106 12.47 10.94 -4.69
N LYS A 107 12.13 12.03 -5.40
CA LYS A 107 12.79 13.32 -5.24
C LYS A 107 12.28 14.02 -4.00
N THR A 108 13.02 13.89 -2.90
CA THR A 108 12.60 14.36 -1.58
C THR A 108 12.38 15.88 -1.55
N GLU A 109 13.12 16.64 -2.36
CA GLU A 109 13.02 18.09 -2.48
C GLU A 109 11.67 18.51 -3.04
N LYS A 110 11.17 17.79 -4.06
CA LYS A 110 9.84 18.02 -4.61
C LYS A 110 8.75 17.67 -3.60
N LEU A 111 8.91 16.56 -2.88
CA LEU A 111 7.96 16.15 -1.84
C LEU A 111 7.87 17.20 -0.73
N LYS A 112 9.00 17.75 -0.27
CA LYS A 112 9.02 18.84 0.73
C LYS A 112 8.22 20.05 0.26
N ILE A 113 8.45 20.52 -0.97
CA ILE A 113 7.70 21.64 -1.56
C ILE A 113 6.19 21.35 -1.59
N TYR A 114 5.79 20.13 -1.99
CA TYR A 114 4.37 19.77 -2.01
C TYR A 114 3.76 19.66 -0.61
N LEU A 115 4.52 19.17 0.38
CA LEU A 115 4.06 19.08 1.76
C LEU A 115 3.91 20.45 2.40
N GLU A 116 4.85 21.38 2.18
CA GLU A 116 4.76 22.78 2.62
C GLU A 116 3.53 23.47 2.02
N ALA A 117 3.25 23.23 0.73
CA ALA A 117 2.05 23.76 0.07
C ALA A 117 0.75 23.18 0.66
N ILE A 118 0.73 21.88 0.96
CA ILE A 118 -0.40 21.21 1.61
C ILE A 118 -0.62 21.78 3.01
N GLU A 119 0.44 21.95 3.80
CA GLU A 119 0.36 22.51 5.15
C GLU A 119 -0.23 23.92 5.11
N LYS A 120 0.30 24.78 4.23
CA LYS A 120 -0.23 26.14 4.03
C LYS A 120 -1.70 26.13 3.64
N LEU A 121 -2.10 25.23 2.72
CA LEU A 121 -3.49 25.08 2.30
C LEU A 121 -4.41 24.73 3.49
N VAL A 122 -4.01 23.79 4.33
CA VAL A 122 -4.80 23.37 5.51
C VAL A 122 -4.90 24.50 6.54
N LEU A 123 -3.82 25.27 6.75
CA LEU A 123 -3.83 26.43 7.64
C LEU A 123 -4.80 27.52 7.13
N GLU A 124 -4.76 27.82 5.84
CA GLU A 124 -5.66 28.81 5.22
C GLU A 124 -7.12 28.36 5.22
N ASN A 125 -7.39 27.07 5.06
CA ASN A 125 -8.74 26.53 5.04
C ASN A 125 -9.54 26.87 6.30
N LYS A 126 -8.89 26.97 7.47
CA LYS A 126 -9.55 27.35 8.74
C LYS A 126 -10.34 28.66 8.61
N HIS A 127 -9.88 29.58 7.77
CA HIS A 127 -10.49 30.89 7.54
C HIS A 127 -11.33 30.96 6.26
N LYS A 128 -11.26 29.94 5.40
CA LYS A 128 -11.93 29.89 4.09
C LYS A 128 -13.14 28.95 4.06
N ARG A 129 -13.53 28.38 5.19
CA ARG A 129 -14.69 27.47 5.26
C ARG A 129 -15.98 28.21 4.92
N PRO A 130 -16.85 27.64 4.06
CA PRO A 130 -18.17 28.21 3.81
C PRO A 130 -19.04 28.19 5.06
N LEU A 131 -19.91 29.20 5.22
CA LEU A 131 -20.86 29.29 6.34
C LEU A 131 -21.74 28.03 6.47
N LYS A 132 -22.15 27.47 5.32
CA LYS A 132 -22.95 26.24 5.24
C LYS A 132 -22.10 25.02 4.90
N LEU A 133 -21.10 24.73 5.72
CA LEU A 133 -20.10 23.70 5.45
C LEU A 133 -20.68 22.30 5.18
N LYS A 134 -21.66 21.87 5.97
CA LYS A 134 -22.28 20.54 5.81
C LYS A 134 -23.05 20.40 4.49
N GLU A 135 -23.80 21.43 4.10
CA GLU A 135 -24.53 21.46 2.82
C GLU A 135 -23.55 21.42 1.64
N PHE A 136 -22.48 22.22 1.70
CA PHE A 136 -21.41 22.23 0.71
C PHE A 136 -20.76 20.84 0.54
N LEU A 137 -20.38 20.20 1.65
CA LEU A 137 -19.77 18.88 1.62
C LEU A 137 -20.74 17.76 1.20
N GLY A 138 -22.02 17.88 1.53
CA GLY A 138 -23.05 16.93 1.12
C GLY A 138 -23.35 16.95 -0.38
N ALA A 139 -23.05 18.06 -1.07
CA ALA A 139 -23.10 18.11 -2.53
C ALA A 139 -21.92 17.38 -3.19
N GLU A 140 -20.76 17.34 -2.52
CA GLU A 140 -19.52 16.74 -3.03
C GLU A 140 -19.36 15.26 -2.65
N PHE A 141 -19.93 14.83 -1.52
CA PHE A 141 -19.69 13.51 -0.94
C PHE A 141 -21.00 12.78 -0.58
N PRO A 142 -21.06 11.45 -0.76
CA PRO A 142 -22.14 10.63 -0.22
C PRO A 142 -22.24 10.73 1.30
N GLU A 143 -23.44 10.56 1.85
CA GLU A 143 -23.73 10.63 3.29
C GLU A 143 -22.80 9.73 4.15
N LEU A 144 -22.42 8.57 3.61
CA LEU A 144 -21.50 7.64 4.29
C LEU A 144 -20.16 8.30 4.62
N ILE A 145 -19.59 9.08 3.69
CA ILE A 145 -18.31 9.76 3.90
C ILE A 145 -18.48 10.88 4.94
N SER A 146 -19.60 11.60 4.92
CA SER A 146 -19.91 12.63 5.92
C SER A 146 -20.07 12.07 7.34
N LYS A 147 -20.40 10.78 7.48
CA LYS A 147 -20.45 10.10 8.79
C LYS A 147 -19.08 9.64 9.28
N CYS A 148 -18.11 9.48 8.38
CA CYS A 148 -16.77 9.01 8.71
C CYS A 148 -15.82 10.14 9.17
N PHE A 149 -16.16 11.40 8.97
CA PHE A 149 -15.25 12.52 9.25
C PHE A 149 -16.01 13.74 9.77
N LEU A 150 -15.37 14.53 10.63
CA LEU A 150 -15.86 15.86 10.99
C LEU A 150 -15.91 16.74 9.73
N PRO A 151 -16.91 17.64 9.58
CA PRO A 151 -17.02 18.51 8.41
C PRO A 151 -15.74 19.31 8.12
N GLU A 152 -15.10 19.81 9.17
CA GLU A 152 -13.86 20.57 9.10
C GLU A 152 -12.72 19.73 8.53
N THR A 153 -12.57 18.50 9.02
CA THR A 153 -11.57 17.53 8.56
C THR A 153 -11.85 17.11 7.12
N LEU A 154 -13.11 16.85 6.77
CA LEU A 154 -13.49 16.46 5.42
C LEU A 154 -13.23 17.59 4.40
N TYR A 155 -13.41 18.84 4.80
CA TYR A 155 -13.05 20.00 3.99
C TYR A 155 -11.54 20.10 3.75
N ASP A 156 -10.73 19.86 4.78
CA ASP A 156 -9.28 19.84 4.64
C ASP A 156 -8.82 18.68 3.73
N LEU A 157 -9.43 17.49 3.88
CA LEU A 157 -9.17 16.35 3.01
C LEU A 157 -9.57 16.59 1.55
N LEU A 158 -10.69 17.27 1.32
CA LEU A 158 -11.12 17.70 0.00
C LEU A 158 -10.07 18.62 -0.65
N GLY A 159 -9.57 19.61 0.10
CA GLY A 159 -8.53 20.51 -0.36
C GLY A 159 -7.23 19.79 -0.71
N ILE A 160 -6.75 18.90 0.18
CA ILE A 160 -5.56 18.08 -0.05
C ILE A 160 -5.73 17.19 -1.29
N ARG A 161 -6.87 16.51 -1.41
CA ARG A 161 -7.21 15.68 -2.58
C ARG A 161 -7.11 16.49 -3.87
N ASN A 162 -7.75 17.65 -3.91
CA ASN A 162 -7.81 18.49 -5.11
C ASN A 162 -6.42 19.03 -5.48
N PHE A 163 -5.63 19.44 -4.48
CA PHE A 163 -4.22 19.82 -4.69
C PHE A 163 -3.42 18.69 -5.32
N ILE A 164 -3.45 17.48 -4.74
CA ILE A 164 -2.72 16.31 -5.28
C ILE A 164 -3.21 16.00 -6.71
N LEU A 165 -4.52 16.06 -6.96
CA LEU A 165 -5.08 15.81 -8.29
C LEU A 165 -4.62 16.83 -9.34
N SER A 166 -4.40 18.08 -8.96
CA SER A 166 -3.88 19.13 -9.86
C SER A 166 -2.41 18.96 -10.25
N LEU A 167 -1.62 18.18 -9.50
CA LEU A 167 -0.22 17.94 -9.81
C LEU A 167 -0.08 17.18 -11.14
N ARG A 168 1.02 17.41 -11.87
CA ARG A 168 1.36 16.61 -13.07
C ARG A 168 1.61 15.15 -12.67
N LYS A 169 1.37 14.21 -13.60
CA LYS A 169 1.61 12.79 -13.37
C LYS A 169 3.10 12.56 -13.06
N SER A 170 3.40 12.10 -11.86
CA SER A 170 4.75 11.80 -11.39
C SER A 170 4.73 10.74 -10.28
N ALA A 171 5.90 10.23 -9.91
CA ALA A 171 6.04 9.31 -8.77
C ALA A 171 5.65 9.99 -7.46
N GLU A 172 6.01 11.27 -7.29
CA GLU A 172 5.67 12.06 -6.10
C GLU A 172 4.16 12.26 -5.96
N LYS A 173 3.45 12.55 -7.06
CA LYS A 173 1.97 12.60 -7.04
C LYS A 173 1.36 11.28 -6.58
N ARG A 174 1.88 10.15 -7.08
CA ARG A 174 1.41 8.81 -6.69
C ARG A 174 1.69 8.53 -5.22
N PHE A 175 2.89 8.89 -4.75
CA PHE A 175 3.29 8.79 -3.36
C PHE A 175 2.35 9.59 -2.45
N LEU A 176 2.08 10.86 -2.77
CA LEU A 176 1.15 11.70 -2.01
C LEU A 176 -0.28 11.15 -2.00
N LYS A 177 -0.75 10.60 -3.13
CA LYS A 177 -2.06 9.92 -3.21
C LYS A 177 -2.10 8.72 -2.25
N THR A 178 -1.08 7.86 -2.28
CA THR A 178 -0.97 6.72 -1.35
C THR A 178 -0.90 7.20 0.11
N ALA A 179 -0.11 8.23 0.41
CA ALA A 179 0.00 8.80 1.74
C ALA A 179 -1.34 9.33 2.27
N LEU A 180 -2.11 10.05 1.44
CA LEU A 180 -3.45 10.53 1.79
C LEU A 180 -4.37 9.35 2.13
N ILE A 181 -4.43 8.31 1.28
CA ILE A 181 -5.25 7.10 1.52
C ILE A 181 -4.91 6.47 2.87
N CYS A 182 -3.62 6.37 3.20
CA CYS A 182 -3.17 5.78 4.46
C CYS A 182 -3.46 6.66 5.67
N ALA A 183 -3.46 7.98 5.49
CA ALA A 183 -3.85 8.93 6.52
C ALA A 183 -5.36 8.88 6.83
N LEU A 184 -6.23 8.58 5.84
CA LEU A 184 -7.69 8.51 6.04
C LEU A 184 -8.07 7.58 7.20
N ARG A 185 -7.42 6.42 7.33
CA ARG A 185 -7.70 5.46 8.42
C ARG A 185 -7.31 5.96 9.82
N LYS A 186 -6.42 6.96 9.91
CA LYS A 186 -5.94 7.51 11.19
C LYS A 186 -6.77 8.68 11.68
N ILE A 187 -7.54 9.31 10.78
CA ILE A 187 -8.26 10.56 11.03
C ILE A 187 -9.78 10.40 10.84
N SER A 188 -10.23 9.23 10.39
CA SER A 188 -11.63 8.78 10.40
C SER A 188 -12.09 8.45 11.80
#